data_AF-A0A9Y2EYL7-F1
#
_entry.id   AF-A0A9Y2EYL7-F1
#
_cell.length_a   1.000
_cell.length_b   1.000
_cell.length_c   1.000
_cell.angle_alpha   90.00
_cell.angle_beta   90.00
_cell.angle_gamma   90.00
#
_symmetry.space_group_name_H-M   'P 1'
#
loop_
_entity.id
_entity.type
_entity.pdbx_description
1 polymer ?
#
loop_
_entity_poly.entity_id
_entity_poly.type
_entity_poly.pdbx_seq_one_letter_code
_entity_poly.pdbx_strand_id
1 'polypeptide(L)'
;MPEITPSAPLILSDVIEAVEFVSASQIHEFQAYICKRTGRILCMDEGLGSEHTAELPDDPVAAGFVAVPHKHDLDLGKPLALNFVADELPALLGEARDIFRRKGAYRRFKDLVQAQGKLECWYAYEACETEAAVRSWCEEVGLPLDDTVTDEDELSEAPIHEVPCEQCRTAVPDFEMTYFGSNDIGYRNLCSRCCNEEIAREAGSKFDHVAFQPVHMSDARGNPHNFHFVLRHLSSMLSLEALEVKGRERIGYEFRVHGSADAAPFILMQRLLERMRRDLSTTYLVEGEQGLGISGTTVRGQISCDPEAADRLPVLVIDGREVSWDEFGRMLMTFEGWKMHLEIEEPSDEV
;
A
#
# COMPACT_ATOMS: atom_id res chain seq x y z
N MET A 1 3.13 -2.20 -37.59
CA MET A 1 3.04 -2.56 -36.17
C MET A 1 3.99 -1.62 -35.45
N PRO A 2 3.51 -0.71 -34.60
CA PRO A 2 4.42 0.15 -33.86
C PRO A 2 5.14 -0.69 -32.80
N GLU A 3 6.46 -0.56 -32.75
CA GLU A 3 7.32 -1.17 -31.72
C GLU A 3 6.89 -0.65 -30.34
N ILE A 4 6.62 -1.58 -29.41
CA ILE A 4 6.23 -1.28 -28.04
C ILE A 4 7.51 -0.97 -27.28
N THR A 5 7.82 0.32 -27.11
CA THR A 5 8.92 0.76 -26.25
C THR A 5 8.42 0.82 -24.79
N PRO A 6 9.00 0.04 -23.85
CA PRO A 6 8.61 0.09 -22.43
C PRO A 6 9.13 1.39 -21.78
N SER A 7 8.31 2.01 -20.92
CA SER A 7 8.59 3.34 -20.36
C SER A 7 7.98 3.52 -18.96
N ALA A 8 8.48 2.78 -17.97
CA ALA A 8 8.60 3.18 -16.56
C ALA A 8 9.29 2.03 -15.80
N PRO A 9 10.39 2.26 -15.07
CA PRO A 9 10.98 1.23 -14.22
C PRO A 9 10.06 0.96 -13.02
N LEU A 10 9.94 -0.30 -12.64
CA LEU A 10 9.16 -0.80 -11.50
C LEU A 10 10.06 -0.92 -10.28
N ILE A 11 9.52 -0.63 -9.09
CA ILE A 11 10.22 -0.90 -7.85
C ILE A 11 10.11 -2.40 -7.58
N LEU A 12 11.22 -3.06 -7.22
CA LEU A 12 11.23 -4.50 -6.98
C LEU A 12 10.26 -4.90 -5.85
N SER A 13 10.18 -4.08 -4.81
CA SER A 13 9.36 -4.31 -3.64
C SER A 13 7.86 -4.38 -4.01
N ASP A 14 7.33 -3.40 -4.76
CA ASP A 14 5.96 -3.41 -5.32
C ASP A 14 5.61 -4.72 -6.06
N VAL A 15 6.57 -5.29 -6.80
CA VAL A 15 6.37 -6.54 -7.55
C VAL A 15 6.33 -7.75 -6.61
N ILE A 16 7.18 -7.76 -5.58
CA ILE A 16 7.17 -8.78 -4.53
C ILE A 16 5.83 -8.77 -3.81
N GLU A 17 5.33 -7.60 -3.40
CA GLU A 17 4.02 -7.45 -2.77
C GLU A 17 2.89 -8.01 -3.65
N ALA A 18 2.93 -7.73 -4.96
CA ALA A 18 1.95 -8.24 -5.90
C ALA A 18 1.98 -9.78 -5.99
N VAL A 19 3.18 -10.38 -5.99
CA VAL A 19 3.34 -11.85 -5.95
C VAL A 19 2.80 -12.42 -4.64
N GLU A 20 3.03 -11.74 -3.51
CA GLU A 20 2.51 -12.15 -2.22
C GLU A 20 0.99 -12.08 -2.14
N PHE A 21 0.39 -11.02 -2.72
CA PHE A 21 -1.04 -10.83 -2.86
C PHE A 21 -1.70 -11.98 -3.64
N VAL A 22 -1.19 -12.30 -4.84
CA VAL A 22 -1.66 -13.45 -5.63
C VAL A 22 -1.51 -14.76 -4.85
N SER A 23 -0.48 -14.83 -4.00
CA SER A 23 -0.15 -16.00 -3.20
C SER A 23 -0.86 -16.07 -1.84
N ALA A 24 -1.77 -15.12 -1.55
CA ALA A 24 -2.43 -14.99 -0.25
C ALA A 24 -3.67 -15.90 -0.08
N SER A 25 -4.27 -16.38 -1.16
CA SER A 25 -5.39 -17.35 -1.12
C SER A 25 -5.10 -18.61 -1.96
N GLN A 26 -6.02 -19.57 -1.92
CA GLN A 26 -6.03 -20.71 -2.84
C GLN A 26 -6.16 -20.22 -4.28
N ILE A 27 -5.53 -20.97 -5.18
CA ILE A 27 -5.38 -20.64 -6.60
C ILE A 27 -6.73 -20.17 -7.18
N HIS A 28 -6.71 -18.99 -7.82
CA HIS A 28 -7.79 -18.29 -8.55
C HIS A 28 -8.64 -17.25 -7.79
N GLU A 29 -8.51 -17.08 -6.47
CA GLU A 29 -9.29 -16.03 -5.75
C GLU A 29 -8.66 -14.63 -5.82
N PHE A 30 -7.33 -14.54 -5.80
CA PHE A 30 -6.59 -13.30 -5.97
C PHE A 30 -5.77 -13.35 -7.25
N GLN A 31 -5.88 -12.32 -8.07
CA GLN A 31 -5.11 -12.16 -9.30
C GLN A 31 -4.51 -10.76 -9.34
N ALA A 32 -3.29 -10.64 -9.86
CA ALA A 32 -2.69 -9.34 -10.12
C ALA A 32 -2.12 -9.25 -11.53
N TYR A 33 -2.17 -8.06 -12.12
CA TYR A 33 -1.68 -7.80 -13.48
C TYR A 33 -0.83 -6.54 -13.52
N ILE A 34 0.29 -6.59 -14.23
CA ILE A 34 1.21 -5.46 -14.41
C ILE A 34 1.14 -4.94 -15.84
N CYS A 35 0.87 -3.65 -16.01
CA CYS A 35 0.92 -3.02 -17.33
C CYS A 35 2.37 -2.72 -17.73
N LYS A 36 2.87 -3.36 -18.79
CA LYS A 36 4.26 -3.15 -19.29
C LYS A 36 4.56 -1.71 -19.72
N ARG A 37 3.52 -0.94 -20.05
CA ARG A 37 3.65 0.44 -20.54
C ARG A 37 3.76 1.45 -19.40
N THR A 38 3.06 1.21 -18.29
CA THR A 38 2.88 2.20 -17.22
C THR A 38 3.51 1.79 -15.90
N GLY A 39 3.91 0.53 -15.74
CA GLY A 39 4.40 0.00 -14.46
C GLY A 39 3.32 -0.06 -13.38
N ARG A 40 2.03 -0.01 -13.73
CA ARG A 40 0.95 -0.09 -12.75
C ARG A 40 0.58 -1.55 -12.48
N ILE A 41 0.42 -1.89 -11.21
CA ILE A 41 -0.08 -3.17 -10.72
C ILE A 41 -1.58 -3.04 -10.43
N LEU A 42 -2.38 -3.99 -10.92
CA LEU A 42 -3.82 -4.10 -10.70
C LEU A 42 -4.10 -5.37 -9.92
N CYS A 43 -4.60 -5.25 -8.69
CA CYS A 43 -4.98 -6.37 -7.84
C CYS A 43 -6.50 -6.62 -7.92
N MET A 44 -6.91 -7.88 -8.05
CA MET A 44 -8.32 -8.30 -8.12
C MET A 44 -8.62 -9.31 -7.02
N ASP A 45 -9.76 -9.12 -6.38
CA ASP A 45 -10.34 -10.01 -5.37
C ASP A 45 -11.76 -10.39 -5.84
N GLU A 46 -11.97 -11.66 -6.20
CA GLU A 46 -13.31 -12.17 -6.58
C GLU A 46 -14.23 -12.43 -5.36
N GLY A 47 -13.71 -12.38 -4.13
CA GLY A 47 -14.43 -12.71 -2.89
C GLY A 47 -15.16 -11.53 -2.23
N LEU A 48 -14.73 -10.29 -2.49
CA LEU A 48 -15.44 -9.08 -2.10
C LEU A 48 -16.24 -8.58 -3.29
N GLY A 49 -17.57 -8.71 -3.22
CA GLY A 49 -18.51 -8.10 -4.17
C GLY A 49 -18.51 -6.57 -4.11
N SER A 50 -17.34 -5.96 -4.33
CA SER A 50 -17.15 -4.53 -4.38
C SER A 50 -17.32 -4.05 -5.81
N GLU A 51 -18.19 -3.08 -5.97
CA GLU A 51 -18.57 -2.35 -7.19
C GLU A 51 -17.40 -1.49 -7.77
N HIS A 52 -16.17 -1.77 -7.34
CA HIS A 52 -14.94 -1.03 -7.62
C HIS A 52 -13.72 -1.90 -7.97
N THR A 53 -13.88 -3.18 -8.29
CA THR A 53 -12.80 -3.93 -8.96
C THR A 53 -12.64 -3.40 -10.38
N ALA A 54 -11.47 -2.82 -10.69
CA ALA A 54 -11.12 -2.45 -12.06
C ALA A 54 -11.22 -3.68 -12.96
N GLU A 55 -12.20 -3.70 -13.88
CA GLU A 55 -12.39 -4.83 -14.79
C GLU A 55 -11.25 -4.82 -15.84
N LEU A 56 -10.61 -5.97 -16.04
CA LEU A 56 -9.55 -6.11 -17.04
C LEU A 56 -10.15 -6.07 -18.46
N PRO A 57 -9.38 -5.66 -19.47
CA PRO A 57 -9.76 -5.86 -20.87
C PRO A 57 -10.04 -7.34 -21.17
N ASP A 58 -10.94 -7.63 -22.12
CA ASP A 58 -11.29 -8.99 -22.56
C ASP A 58 -10.07 -9.87 -22.93
N ASP A 59 -8.97 -9.25 -23.39
CA ASP A 59 -7.66 -9.89 -23.56
C ASP A 59 -6.55 -9.02 -22.93
N PRO A 60 -6.17 -9.30 -21.67
CA PRO A 60 -5.15 -8.54 -20.94
C PRO A 60 -3.77 -8.62 -21.61
N VAL A 61 -3.45 -9.77 -22.21
CA VAL A 61 -2.15 -10.02 -22.83
C VAL A 61 -2.01 -9.20 -24.12
N ALA A 62 -3.06 -9.16 -24.94
CA ALA A 62 -3.10 -8.29 -26.13
C ALA A 62 -3.08 -6.79 -25.77
N ALA A 63 -3.61 -6.42 -24.60
CA ALA A 63 -3.59 -5.06 -24.07
C ALA A 63 -2.25 -4.65 -23.42
N GLY A 64 -1.26 -5.55 -23.35
CA GLY A 64 0.07 -5.25 -22.82
C GLY A 64 0.20 -5.42 -21.31
N PHE A 65 -0.68 -6.22 -20.69
CA PHE A 65 -0.57 -6.62 -19.29
C PHE A 65 0.14 -7.97 -19.15
N VAL A 66 0.84 -8.15 -18.03
CA VAL A 66 1.46 -9.40 -17.59
C VAL A 66 0.75 -9.88 -16.35
N ALA A 67 0.29 -11.13 -16.33
CA ALA A 67 -0.22 -11.73 -15.11
C ALA A 67 0.92 -11.97 -14.11
N VAL A 68 0.73 -11.52 -12.88
CA VAL A 68 1.67 -11.75 -11.78
C VAL A 68 1.61 -13.24 -11.39
N PRO A 69 2.77 -13.93 -11.32
CA PRO A 69 2.82 -15.35 -11.04
C PRO A 69 2.47 -15.63 -9.57
N HIS A 70 1.96 -16.83 -9.31
CA HIS A 70 1.85 -17.31 -7.95
C HIS A 70 3.23 -17.74 -7.44
N LYS A 71 3.50 -17.68 -6.13
CA LYS A 71 4.75 -18.15 -5.51
C LYS A 71 5.11 -19.61 -5.81
N HIS A 72 4.16 -20.40 -6.32
CA HIS A 72 4.40 -21.79 -6.71
C HIS A 72 4.98 -21.90 -8.12
N ASP A 73 4.67 -20.94 -8.99
CA ASP A 73 5.23 -20.84 -10.34
C ASP A 73 6.66 -20.29 -10.30
N LEU A 74 7.02 -19.58 -9.23
CA LEU A 74 8.36 -19.10 -8.92
C LEU A 74 9.19 -20.07 -8.05
N ASP A 75 8.71 -21.29 -7.81
CA ASP A 75 9.35 -22.28 -6.93
C ASP A 75 9.56 -21.85 -5.45
N LEU A 76 8.97 -20.74 -5.01
CA LEU A 76 9.00 -20.17 -3.65
C LEU A 76 8.09 -20.91 -2.65
N GLY A 77 8.05 -22.24 -2.78
CA GLY A 77 7.24 -23.13 -1.97
C GLY A 77 8.07 -24.22 -1.29
N LYS A 78 7.57 -25.46 -1.38
CA LYS A 78 8.32 -26.63 -0.91
C LYS A 78 9.74 -26.74 -1.49
N PRO A 79 10.00 -26.42 -2.78
CA PRO A 79 11.35 -26.46 -3.32
C PRO A 79 12.31 -25.55 -2.55
N LEU A 80 11.93 -24.29 -2.31
CA LEU A 80 12.70 -23.32 -1.53
C LEU A 80 13.06 -23.84 -0.12
N ALA A 81 12.07 -24.35 0.61
CA ALA A 81 12.30 -24.90 1.95
C ALA A 81 13.24 -26.12 1.97
N LEU A 82 13.22 -26.94 0.90
CA LEU A 82 14.13 -28.08 0.79
C LEU A 82 15.53 -27.66 0.35
N ASN A 83 15.67 -26.62 -0.47
CA ASN A 83 16.95 -26.06 -0.88
C ASN A 83 17.68 -25.46 0.33
N PHE A 84 16.99 -24.65 1.14
CA PHE A 84 17.54 -24.14 2.39
C PHE A 84 18.07 -25.26 3.29
N VAL A 85 17.31 -26.35 3.47
CA VAL A 85 17.79 -27.47 4.29
C VAL A 85 18.96 -28.19 3.63
N ALA A 86 18.99 -28.32 2.31
CA ALA A 86 20.11 -28.92 1.62
C ALA A 86 21.40 -28.10 1.79
N ASP A 87 21.29 -26.78 1.80
CA ASP A 87 22.41 -25.84 1.88
C ASP A 87 22.89 -25.67 3.34
N GLU A 88 21.95 -25.37 4.26
CA GLU A 88 22.26 -24.95 5.62
C GLU A 88 22.17 -26.05 6.67
N LEU A 89 21.39 -27.10 6.42
CA LEU A 89 21.10 -28.20 7.35
C LEU A 89 21.09 -29.58 6.66
N PRO A 90 22.12 -29.94 5.86
CA PRO A 90 22.06 -31.11 4.96
C PRO A 90 21.78 -32.44 5.67
N ALA A 91 22.21 -32.56 6.93
CA ALA A 91 21.95 -33.74 7.76
C ALA A 91 20.45 -33.97 8.06
N LEU A 92 19.64 -32.91 8.02
CA LEU A 92 18.20 -32.93 8.31
C LEU A 92 17.33 -32.97 7.04
N LEU A 93 17.93 -33.03 5.85
CA LEU A 93 17.20 -33.03 4.58
C LEU A 93 16.23 -34.21 4.45
N GLY A 94 16.59 -35.37 4.99
CA GLY A 94 15.70 -36.54 5.04
C GLY A 94 14.43 -36.26 5.86
N GLU A 95 14.60 -35.67 7.04
CA GLU A 95 13.52 -35.32 7.95
C GLU A 95 12.63 -34.20 7.38
N ALA A 96 13.23 -33.17 6.77
CA ALA A 96 12.50 -32.12 6.08
C ALA A 96 11.65 -32.66 4.93
N ARG A 97 12.18 -33.58 4.10
CA ARG A 97 11.41 -34.23 3.03
C ARG A 97 10.19 -34.98 3.57
N ASP A 98 10.31 -35.62 4.73
CA ASP A 98 9.20 -36.32 5.37
C ASP A 98 8.16 -35.38 6.01
N ILE A 99 8.60 -34.23 6.53
CA ILE A 99 7.70 -33.17 7.01
C ILE A 99 6.76 -32.69 5.91
N PHE A 100 7.30 -32.41 4.72
CA PHE A 100 6.57 -31.95 3.53
C PHE A 100 5.70 -33.00 2.83
N ARG A 101 5.61 -34.22 3.37
CA ARG A 101 4.66 -35.26 2.90
C ARG A 101 3.30 -35.20 3.59
N ARG A 102 3.17 -34.44 4.68
CA ARG A 102 1.94 -34.37 5.50
C ARG A 102 1.43 -32.93 5.60
N LYS A 103 0.12 -32.75 5.83
CA LYS A 103 -0.48 -31.41 6.06
C LYS A 103 0.17 -30.71 7.26
N GLY A 104 0.19 -29.37 7.26
CA GLY A 104 0.88 -28.58 8.28
C GLY A 104 2.41 -28.73 8.25
N ALA A 105 2.97 -28.88 7.05
CA ALA A 105 4.41 -29.06 6.86
C ALA A 105 5.22 -27.82 7.27
N TYR A 106 4.79 -26.63 6.88
CA TYR A 106 5.52 -25.39 7.14
C TYR A 106 5.70 -25.08 8.63
N ARG A 107 4.67 -25.29 9.45
CA ARG A 107 4.80 -25.12 10.91
C ARG A 107 5.88 -26.05 11.49
N ARG A 108 5.81 -27.34 11.14
CA ARG A 108 6.78 -28.35 11.61
C ARG A 108 8.19 -28.13 11.06
N PHE A 109 8.28 -27.58 9.85
CA PHE A 109 9.55 -27.15 9.26
C PHE A 109 10.15 -25.97 10.04
N LYS A 110 9.37 -24.92 10.34
CA LYS A 110 9.83 -23.80 11.17
C LYS A 110 10.23 -24.28 12.57
N ASP A 111 9.48 -25.20 13.17
CA ASP A 111 9.86 -25.82 14.46
C ASP A 111 11.22 -26.54 14.37
N LEU A 112 11.47 -27.30 13.29
CA LEU A 112 12.74 -27.99 13.03
C LEU A 112 13.90 -26.99 12.87
N VAL A 113 13.70 -25.93 12.10
CA VAL A 113 14.71 -24.89 11.85
C VAL A 113 15.00 -24.08 13.12
N GLN A 114 13.96 -23.74 13.89
CA GLN A 114 14.09 -23.05 15.17
C GLN A 114 14.83 -23.90 16.21
N ALA A 115 14.60 -25.21 16.23
CA ALA A 115 15.34 -26.13 17.11
C ALA A 115 16.86 -26.15 16.82
N GLN A 116 17.26 -25.78 15.60
CA GLN A 116 18.66 -25.60 15.22
C GLN A 116 19.17 -24.16 15.40
N GLY A 117 18.32 -23.24 15.88
CA GLY A 117 18.66 -21.83 16.03
C GLY A 117 18.85 -21.08 14.71
N LYS A 118 18.36 -21.61 13.58
CA LYS A 118 18.54 -21.05 12.24
C LYS A 118 17.29 -20.39 11.67
N LEU A 119 16.35 -19.99 12.52
CA LEU A 119 15.07 -19.41 12.06
C LEU A 119 15.28 -18.08 11.34
N GLU A 120 16.14 -17.20 11.89
CA GLU A 120 16.52 -15.94 11.24
C GLU A 120 17.24 -16.19 9.90
N CYS A 121 18.12 -17.20 9.85
CA CYS A 121 18.79 -17.58 8.60
C CYS A 121 17.81 -18.10 7.55
N TRP A 122 16.74 -18.78 7.96
CA TRP A 122 15.66 -19.17 7.05
C TRP A 122 14.95 -17.94 6.48
N TYR A 123 14.60 -16.96 7.31
CA TYR A 123 13.92 -15.76 6.81
C TYR A 123 14.80 -14.95 5.86
N ALA A 124 16.09 -14.78 6.17
CA ALA A 124 17.03 -14.12 5.25
C ALA A 124 17.19 -14.89 3.92
N TYR A 125 17.24 -16.22 3.96
CA TYR A 125 17.30 -17.05 2.75
C TYR A 125 16.01 -16.94 1.92
N GLU A 126 14.85 -16.98 2.57
CA GLU A 126 13.53 -16.83 1.94
C GLU A 126 13.40 -15.47 1.24
N ALA A 127 13.84 -14.38 1.89
CA ALA A 127 13.83 -13.04 1.29
C ALA A 127 14.75 -12.94 0.06
N CYS A 128 16.02 -13.37 0.18
CA CYS A 128 16.99 -13.32 -0.93
C CYS A 128 16.52 -14.12 -2.16
N GLU A 129 16.00 -15.34 -1.95
CA GLU A 129 15.54 -16.18 -3.06
C GLU A 129 14.24 -15.65 -3.67
N THR A 130 13.37 -15.03 -2.86
CA THR A 130 12.16 -14.35 -3.37
C THR A 130 12.53 -13.18 -4.27
N GLU A 131 13.42 -12.29 -3.82
CA GLU A 131 13.93 -11.20 -4.65
C GLU A 131 14.56 -11.71 -5.95
N ALA A 132 15.41 -12.73 -5.88
CA ALA A 132 16.09 -13.28 -7.05
C ALA A 132 15.11 -13.90 -8.05
N ALA A 133 14.12 -14.66 -7.58
CA ALA A 133 13.09 -15.26 -8.42
C ALA A 133 12.21 -14.20 -9.09
N VAL A 134 11.82 -13.15 -8.35
CA VAL A 134 11.03 -12.04 -8.88
C VAL A 134 11.83 -11.22 -9.90
N ARG A 135 13.10 -10.91 -9.63
CA ARG A 135 13.99 -10.27 -10.61
C ARG A 135 14.11 -11.07 -11.90
N SER A 136 14.38 -12.38 -11.78
CA SER A 136 14.49 -13.27 -12.94
C SER A 136 13.19 -13.29 -13.76
N TRP A 137 12.04 -13.37 -13.09
CA TRP A 137 10.74 -13.32 -13.75
C TRP A 137 10.52 -11.99 -14.49
N CYS A 138 10.80 -10.86 -13.83
CA CYS A 138 10.70 -9.52 -14.44
C CYS A 138 11.56 -9.40 -15.71
N GLU A 139 12.79 -9.92 -15.68
CA GLU A 139 13.67 -9.96 -16.86
C GLU A 139 13.07 -10.80 -17.99
N GLU A 140 12.53 -11.99 -17.69
CA GLU A 140 11.90 -12.87 -18.67
C GLU A 140 10.70 -12.23 -19.37
N VAL A 141 9.89 -11.47 -18.63
CA VAL A 141 8.71 -10.79 -19.18
C VAL A 141 9.01 -9.40 -19.74
N GLY A 142 10.24 -8.91 -19.59
CA GLY A 142 10.69 -7.60 -20.10
C GLY A 142 10.13 -6.42 -19.30
N LEU A 143 10.02 -6.57 -17.98
CA LEU A 143 9.68 -5.51 -17.03
C LEU A 143 10.98 -4.88 -16.49
N PRO A 144 11.27 -3.61 -16.82
CA PRO A 144 12.45 -2.94 -16.28
C PRO A 144 12.26 -2.66 -14.78
N LEU A 145 13.25 -3.01 -13.97
CA LEU A 145 13.26 -2.75 -12.52
C LEU A 145 14.19 -1.56 -12.20
N ASP A 146 13.85 -0.79 -11.17
CA ASP A 146 14.74 0.16 -10.51
C ASP A 146 15.25 -0.46 -9.20
N ASP A 147 16.58 -0.57 -9.05
CA ASP A 147 17.24 -1.16 -7.87
C ASP A 147 17.65 -0.08 -6.85
N THR A 148 17.04 1.11 -6.86
CA THR A 148 17.32 2.11 -5.82
C THR A 148 16.77 1.63 -4.49
N VAL A 149 17.60 0.89 -3.76
CA VAL A 149 17.48 0.63 -2.33
C VAL A 149 17.49 1.99 -1.65
N THR A 150 16.34 2.47 -1.19
CA THR A 150 16.25 3.68 -0.39
C THR A 150 16.61 3.34 1.05
N ASP A 151 17.84 3.67 1.43
CA ASP A 151 18.22 3.78 2.85
C ASP A 151 17.25 4.76 3.54
N GLU A 152 16.81 4.43 4.76
CA GLU A 152 15.82 5.21 5.54
C GLU A 152 16.22 6.69 5.76
N ASP A 153 17.51 7.01 5.67
CA ASP A 153 18.07 8.36 5.79
C ASP A 153 18.01 9.18 4.48
N GLU A 154 17.91 8.56 3.30
CA GLU A 154 17.80 9.28 2.00
C GLU A 154 16.36 9.65 1.65
N LEU A 155 15.37 9.08 2.34
CA LEU A 155 13.97 9.36 2.10
C LEU A 155 13.68 10.88 2.16
N SER A 156 14.34 11.66 3.04
CA SER A 156 13.96 13.05 3.34
C SER A 156 13.93 14.05 2.16
N GLU A 157 14.50 13.73 0.99
CA GLU A 157 14.56 14.63 -0.17
C GLU A 157 13.98 14.05 -1.49
N ALA A 158 13.35 12.87 -1.47
CA ALA A 158 12.82 12.25 -2.70
C ALA A 158 11.71 13.14 -3.34
N PRO A 159 11.88 13.58 -4.60
CA PRO A 159 10.89 14.43 -5.27
C PRO A 159 9.58 13.67 -5.48
N ILE A 160 8.44 14.37 -5.35
CA ILE A 160 7.12 13.79 -5.61
C ILE A 160 7.09 13.25 -7.04
N HIS A 161 6.71 11.98 -7.17
CA HIS A 161 6.63 11.31 -8.45
C HIS A 161 5.44 11.82 -9.27
N GLU A 162 5.70 12.23 -10.52
CA GLU A 162 4.68 12.74 -11.43
C GLU A 162 4.43 11.79 -12.61
N VAL A 163 3.15 11.62 -12.96
CA VAL A 163 2.69 10.74 -14.04
C VAL A 163 1.84 11.55 -15.04
N PRO A 164 2.00 11.36 -16.36
CA PRO A 164 1.19 12.07 -17.34
C PRO A 164 -0.25 11.55 -17.38
N CYS A 165 -1.23 12.45 -17.26
CA CYS A 165 -2.64 12.15 -17.45
C CYS A 165 -2.95 11.71 -18.89
N GLU A 166 -3.73 10.64 -19.08
CA GLU A 166 -4.04 10.12 -20.41
C GLU A 166 -4.97 11.05 -21.22
N GLN A 167 -5.70 11.95 -20.56
CA GLN A 167 -6.61 12.90 -21.19
C GLN A 167 -5.97 14.26 -21.48
N CYS A 168 -5.46 14.96 -20.47
CA CYS A 168 -4.89 16.30 -20.66
C CYS A 168 -3.39 16.31 -20.94
N ARG A 169 -2.69 15.18 -20.79
CA ARG A 169 -1.23 15.02 -20.96
C ARG A 169 -0.35 15.81 -20.00
N THR A 170 -0.94 16.54 -19.05
CA THR A 170 -0.20 17.19 -17.97
C THR A 170 0.36 16.14 -17.02
N ALA A 171 1.64 16.27 -16.67
CA ALA A 171 2.26 15.51 -15.58
C ALA A 171 1.73 16.07 -14.26
N VAL A 172 1.21 15.18 -13.41
CA VAL A 172 0.68 15.52 -12.08
C VAL A 172 1.20 14.50 -11.07
N PRO A 173 1.21 14.81 -9.77
CA PRO A 173 1.56 13.84 -8.75
C PRO A 173 0.77 12.53 -8.85
N ASP A 174 1.44 11.39 -8.63
CA ASP A 174 0.83 10.06 -8.75
C ASP A 174 -0.41 9.89 -7.85
N PHE A 175 -0.37 10.48 -6.64
CA PHE A 175 -1.50 10.45 -5.72
C PHE A 175 -2.75 11.20 -6.23
N GLU A 176 -2.64 12.05 -7.25
CA GLU A 176 -3.79 12.69 -7.90
C GLU A 176 -4.45 11.84 -8.98
N MET A 177 -3.85 10.70 -9.33
CA MET A 177 -4.34 9.85 -10.40
C MET A 177 -5.54 9.01 -9.95
N THR A 178 -6.49 8.80 -10.86
CA THR A 178 -7.65 7.92 -10.71
C THR A 178 -7.74 7.03 -11.94
N TYR A 179 -7.91 5.72 -11.74
CA TYR A 179 -8.28 4.82 -12.83
C TYR A 179 -9.77 4.97 -13.10
N PHE A 180 -10.11 5.61 -14.21
CA PHE A 180 -11.47 5.99 -14.55
C PHE A 180 -11.94 5.21 -15.78
N GLY A 181 -13.08 4.54 -15.67
CA GLY A 181 -13.71 3.84 -16.77
C GLY A 181 -14.66 2.75 -16.31
N SER A 182 -15.22 2.06 -17.30
CA SER A 182 -15.99 0.83 -17.16
C SER A 182 -15.67 -0.09 -18.35
N ASN A 183 -16.15 -1.32 -18.31
CA ASN A 183 -16.04 -2.25 -19.45
C ASN A 183 -16.57 -1.67 -20.77
N ASP A 184 -17.61 -0.82 -20.74
CA ASP A 184 -18.23 -0.28 -21.96
C ASP A 184 -17.42 0.83 -22.64
N ILE A 185 -16.68 1.62 -21.85
CA ILE A 185 -15.95 2.82 -22.33
C ILE A 185 -14.43 2.65 -22.28
N GLY A 186 -13.95 1.55 -21.71
CA GLY A 186 -12.54 1.29 -21.43
C GLY A 186 -12.01 2.13 -20.27
N TYR A 187 -10.89 1.68 -19.71
CA TYR A 187 -10.26 2.34 -18.58
C TYR A 187 -9.13 3.27 -19.00
N ARG A 188 -9.02 4.40 -18.30
CA ARG A 188 -8.01 5.43 -18.50
C ARG A 188 -7.46 5.92 -17.17
N ASN A 189 -6.18 6.28 -17.14
CA ASN A 189 -5.59 6.89 -15.95
C ASN A 189 -5.68 8.42 -16.04
N LEU A 190 -6.57 9.02 -15.25
CA LEU A 190 -6.92 10.43 -15.31
C LEU A 190 -6.46 11.17 -14.04
N CYS A 191 -5.94 12.39 -14.18
CA CYS A 191 -5.72 13.25 -13.03
C CYS A 191 -7.06 13.64 -12.36
N SER A 192 -6.99 14.04 -11.09
CA SER A 192 -8.11 14.50 -10.26
C SER A 192 -9.04 15.46 -11.01
N ARG A 193 -8.48 16.45 -11.72
CA ARG A 193 -9.24 17.38 -12.56
C ARG A 193 -10.02 16.70 -13.66
N CYS A 194 -9.35 15.93 -14.52
CA CYS A 194 -10.01 15.27 -15.65
C CYS A 194 -11.07 14.29 -15.15
N CYS A 195 -10.77 13.51 -14.11
CA CYS A 195 -11.71 12.59 -13.50
C CYS A 195 -12.97 13.31 -12.98
N ASN A 196 -12.80 14.40 -12.24
CA ASN A 196 -13.95 15.16 -11.70
C ASN A 196 -14.79 15.79 -12.82
N GLU A 197 -14.16 16.29 -13.89
CA GLU A 197 -14.85 16.85 -15.06
C GLU A 197 -15.60 15.76 -15.86
N GLU A 198 -15.09 14.53 -15.95
CA GLU A 198 -15.81 13.39 -16.55
C GLU A 198 -17.06 13.05 -15.73
N ILE A 199 -16.92 12.86 -14.42
CA ILE A 199 -18.02 12.48 -13.51
C ILE A 199 -19.13 13.52 -13.52
N ALA A 200 -18.77 14.81 -13.46
CA ALA A 200 -19.74 15.89 -13.55
C ALA A 200 -20.52 15.86 -14.88
N ARG A 201 -19.81 15.63 -15.99
CA ARG A 201 -20.42 15.56 -17.32
C ARG A 201 -21.42 14.42 -17.43
N GLU A 202 -21.09 13.25 -16.90
CA GLU A 202 -22.00 12.10 -16.86
C GLU A 202 -23.25 12.37 -16.00
N ALA A 203 -23.08 13.10 -14.89
CA ALA A 203 -24.18 13.56 -14.05
C ALA A 203 -24.99 14.72 -14.66
N GLY A 204 -24.60 15.23 -15.84
CA GLY A 204 -25.24 16.39 -16.46
C GLY A 204 -24.98 17.71 -15.72
N SER A 205 -23.96 17.77 -14.87
CA SER A 205 -23.54 18.94 -14.12
C SER A 205 -22.21 19.50 -14.66
N LYS A 206 -21.89 20.73 -14.27
CA LYS A 206 -20.55 21.30 -14.48
C LYS A 206 -19.85 21.33 -13.13
N PHE A 207 -18.60 20.90 -13.09
CA PHE A 207 -17.77 20.99 -11.91
C PHE A 207 -16.53 21.84 -12.20
N ASP A 208 -16.35 22.90 -11.41
CA ASP A 208 -15.18 23.76 -11.49
C ASP A 208 -14.12 23.21 -10.53
N HIS A 209 -13.22 22.38 -11.06
CA HIS A 209 -12.15 21.77 -10.27
C HIS A 209 -11.22 22.82 -9.66
N VAL A 210 -10.91 22.66 -8.38
CA VAL A 210 -9.99 23.51 -7.63
C VAL A 210 -8.79 22.67 -7.19
N ALA A 211 -7.61 23.04 -7.67
CA ALA A 211 -6.33 22.52 -7.18
C ALA A 211 -5.85 23.42 -6.02
N PHE A 212 -5.86 22.88 -4.81
CA PHE A 212 -5.40 23.60 -3.63
C PHE A 212 -3.89 23.55 -3.51
N GLN A 213 -3.28 24.65 -3.07
CA GLN A 213 -1.84 24.69 -2.81
C GLN A 213 -1.52 23.91 -1.53
N PRO A 214 -0.34 23.26 -1.45
CA PRO A 214 0.09 22.62 -0.22
C PRO A 214 0.14 23.57 0.96
N VAL A 215 -0.14 23.06 2.15
CA VAL A 215 -0.16 23.84 3.39
C VAL A 215 0.83 23.26 4.38
N HIS A 216 1.64 24.15 4.95
CA HIS A 216 2.57 23.80 6.02
C HIS A 216 1.90 24.03 7.38
N MET A 217 1.97 23.03 8.25
CA MET A 217 1.46 23.09 9.62
C MET A 217 2.46 22.46 10.58
N SER A 218 2.36 22.78 11.87
CA SER A 218 3.16 22.11 12.89
C SER A 218 2.28 21.31 13.84
N ASP A 219 2.76 20.17 14.28
CA ASP A 219 2.13 19.38 15.34
C ASP A 219 2.33 20.05 16.72
N ALA A 220 1.75 19.45 17.76
CA ALA A 220 1.86 19.90 19.15
C ALA A 220 3.31 19.89 19.69
N ARG A 221 4.22 19.13 19.06
CA ARG A 221 5.65 19.08 19.40
C ARG A 221 6.47 20.11 18.62
N GLY A 222 5.85 20.81 17.66
CA GLY A 222 6.50 21.78 16.78
C GLY A 222 7.16 21.17 15.54
N ASN A 223 6.94 19.88 15.27
CA ASN A 223 7.45 19.25 14.06
C ASN A 223 6.68 19.80 12.85
N PRO A 224 7.37 20.19 11.77
CA PRO A 224 6.72 20.69 10.56
C PRO A 224 6.18 19.53 9.70
N HIS A 225 5.00 19.74 9.16
CA HIS A 225 4.29 18.84 8.26
C HIS A 225 3.86 19.61 7.01
N ASN A 226 3.98 18.97 5.83
CA ASN A 226 3.59 19.57 4.56
C ASN A 226 2.49 18.73 3.91
N PHE A 227 1.29 19.31 3.83
CA PHE A 227 0.09 18.62 3.37
C PHE A 227 -0.25 18.98 1.94
N HIS A 228 -0.39 17.96 1.10
CA HIS A 228 -0.90 18.04 -0.26
C HIS A 228 -2.39 17.70 -0.27
N PHE A 229 -3.15 18.31 -1.17
CA PHE A 229 -4.60 18.15 -1.19
C PHE A 229 -5.10 17.52 -2.48
N VAL A 230 -6.02 16.57 -2.35
CA VAL A 230 -6.67 15.95 -3.50
C VAL A 230 -8.18 16.09 -3.38
N LEU A 231 -8.81 16.71 -4.38
CA LEU A 231 -10.25 16.85 -4.46
C LEU A 231 -10.80 15.84 -5.46
N ARG A 232 -11.67 14.93 -5.00
CA ARG A 232 -12.30 13.91 -5.84
C ARG A 232 -13.81 14.06 -5.84
N HIS A 233 -14.40 13.98 -7.02
CA HIS A 233 -15.83 13.80 -7.18
C HIS A 233 -16.13 12.30 -7.22
N LEU A 234 -16.99 11.83 -6.34
CA LEU A 234 -17.33 10.41 -6.18
C LEU A 234 -18.82 10.19 -6.46
N SER A 235 -19.26 10.56 -7.66
CA SER A 235 -20.64 10.50 -8.19
C SER A 235 -21.72 11.20 -7.33
N SER A 236 -21.97 10.76 -6.10
CA SER A 236 -22.95 11.31 -5.15
C SER A 236 -22.35 12.30 -4.15
N MET A 237 -21.02 12.35 -4.00
CA MET A 237 -20.34 13.19 -3.02
C MET A 237 -19.04 13.82 -3.54
N LEU A 238 -18.54 14.82 -2.81
CA LEU A 238 -17.19 15.34 -2.95
C LEU A 238 -16.35 14.91 -1.75
N SER A 239 -15.13 14.45 -2.04
CA SER A 239 -14.11 14.13 -1.04
C SER A 239 -12.92 15.08 -1.19
N LEU A 240 -12.50 15.68 -0.08
CA LEU A 240 -11.25 16.42 -0.01
C LEU A 240 -10.32 15.72 0.98
N GLU A 241 -9.16 15.32 0.48
CA GLU A 241 -8.11 14.63 1.20
C GLU A 241 -6.94 15.59 1.46
N ALA A 242 -6.30 15.47 2.62
CA ALA A 242 -4.98 16.06 2.90
C ALA A 242 -4.02 14.91 3.23
N LEU A 243 -2.88 14.88 2.55
CA LEU A 243 -1.91 13.79 2.60
C LEU A 243 -0.51 14.38 2.83
N GLU A 244 0.28 13.77 3.71
CA GLU A 244 1.73 13.91 3.62
C GLU A 244 2.27 12.88 2.62
N VAL A 245 3.18 13.33 1.76
CA VAL A 245 3.68 12.52 0.65
C VAL A 245 5.18 12.67 0.55
N LYS A 246 5.84 11.56 0.21
CA LYS A 246 7.28 11.49 0.03
C LYS A 246 7.60 10.55 -1.11
N GLY A 247 8.20 11.07 -2.19
CA GLY A 247 8.34 10.30 -3.43
C GLY A 247 6.97 9.84 -3.98
N ARG A 248 6.69 8.53 -3.85
CA ARG A 248 5.42 7.89 -4.24
C ARG A 248 4.53 7.53 -3.05
N GLU A 249 5.10 7.56 -1.84
CA GLU A 249 4.47 7.02 -0.65
C GLU A 249 3.64 8.08 0.06
N ARG A 250 2.48 7.65 0.55
CA ARG A 250 1.73 8.41 1.56
C ARG A 250 2.33 8.05 2.89
N ILE A 251 2.77 9.06 3.62
CA ILE A 251 3.42 8.87 4.92
C ILE A 251 2.67 9.69 5.96
N GLY A 252 2.90 9.39 7.24
CA GLY A 252 2.44 10.23 8.33
C GLY A 252 0.94 10.52 8.29
N TYR A 253 0.56 11.78 8.50
CA TYR A 253 -0.83 12.15 8.67
C TYR A 253 -1.62 12.14 7.34
N GLU A 254 -2.77 11.46 7.34
CA GLU A 254 -3.82 11.59 6.33
C GLU A 254 -5.13 12.08 6.97
N PHE A 255 -5.81 13.00 6.29
CA PHE A 255 -7.09 13.54 6.72
C PHE A 255 -8.07 13.56 5.56
N ARG A 256 -9.36 13.36 5.84
CA ARG A 256 -10.42 13.40 4.84
C ARG A 256 -11.67 14.10 5.35
N VAL A 257 -12.37 14.80 4.47
CA VAL A 257 -13.74 15.27 4.70
C VAL A 257 -14.61 15.03 3.48
N HIS A 258 -15.88 14.77 3.73
CA HIS A 258 -16.90 14.62 2.68
C HIS A 258 -17.93 15.75 2.71
N GLY A 259 -18.47 16.07 1.54
CA GLY A 259 -19.65 16.90 1.37
C GLY A 259 -20.52 16.38 0.23
N SER A 260 -21.68 17.02 0.03
CA SER A 260 -22.53 16.71 -1.12
C SER A 260 -21.78 16.96 -2.45
N ALA A 261 -22.23 16.31 -3.53
CA ALA A 261 -21.64 16.47 -4.87
C ALA A 261 -21.58 17.94 -5.36
N ASP A 262 -22.50 18.78 -4.87
CA ASP A 262 -22.61 20.21 -5.20
C ASP A 262 -21.95 21.14 -4.16
N ALA A 263 -21.29 20.60 -3.14
CA ALA A 263 -20.65 21.39 -2.11
C ALA A 263 -19.54 22.26 -2.70
N ALA A 264 -19.41 23.50 -2.21
CA ALA A 264 -18.32 24.37 -2.61
C ALA A 264 -16.98 23.84 -2.05
N PRO A 265 -15.93 23.63 -2.88
CA PRO A 265 -14.66 23.06 -2.41
C PRO A 265 -14.01 23.83 -1.25
N PHE A 266 -14.19 25.15 -1.19
CA PHE A 266 -13.66 25.97 -0.10
C PHE A 266 -14.29 25.67 1.26
N ILE A 267 -15.56 25.23 1.29
CA ILE A 267 -16.23 24.81 2.53
C ILE A 267 -15.61 23.51 3.04
N LEU A 268 -15.29 22.57 2.14
CA LEU A 268 -14.55 21.35 2.50
C LEU A 268 -13.16 21.69 3.03
N MET A 269 -12.44 22.61 2.37
CA MET A 269 -11.13 23.06 2.82
C MET A 269 -11.17 23.66 4.23
N GLN A 270 -12.17 24.50 4.55
CA GLN A 270 -12.32 25.06 5.90
C GLN A 270 -12.50 23.96 6.96
N ARG A 271 -13.41 23.02 6.71
CA ARG A 271 -13.66 21.89 7.63
C ARG A 271 -12.43 21.00 7.79
N LEU A 272 -11.72 20.73 6.69
CA LEU A 272 -10.50 19.91 6.71
C LEU A 272 -9.40 20.59 7.53
N LEU A 273 -9.13 21.88 7.31
CA LEU A 273 -8.13 22.62 8.08
C LEU A 273 -8.49 22.71 9.58
N GLU A 274 -9.77 22.87 9.91
CA GLU A 274 -10.23 22.84 11.30
C GLU A 274 -9.98 21.49 11.97
N ARG A 275 -10.28 20.39 11.26
CA ARG A 275 -9.97 19.03 11.71
C ARG A 275 -8.47 18.82 11.90
N MET A 276 -7.67 19.14 10.89
CA MET A 276 -6.20 19.01 10.93
C MET A 276 -5.61 19.76 12.12
N ARG A 277 -6.03 21.01 12.38
CA ARG A 277 -5.54 21.80 13.53
C ARG A 277 -5.86 21.15 14.86
N ARG A 278 -7.06 20.57 15.00
CA ARG A 278 -7.48 19.90 16.23
C ARG A 278 -6.64 18.65 16.47
N ASP A 279 -6.51 17.82 15.46
CA ASP A 279 -5.82 16.52 15.56
C ASP A 279 -4.32 16.73 15.77
N LEU A 280 -3.69 17.63 15.02
CA LEU A 280 -2.26 17.99 15.18
C LEU A 280 -1.95 18.66 16.53
N SER A 281 -2.94 19.26 17.20
CA SER A 281 -2.73 19.89 18.52
C SER A 281 -2.74 18.89 19.69
N THR A 282 -3.02 17.62 19.41
CA THR A 282 -3.03 16.54 20.41
C THR A 282 -1.81 15.65 20.22
N THR A 283 -1.26 15.15 21.32
CA THR A 283 -0.15 14.20 21.32
C THR A 283 -0.59 12.95 22.08
N TYR A 284 -0.55 11.80 21.41
CA TYR A 284 -0.92 10.51 21.99
C TYR A 284 0.28 9.68 22.42
N LEU A 285 1.42 9.81 21.72
CA LEU A 285 2.65 9.09 22.02
C LEU A 285 3.60 9.95 22.86
N VAL A 286 4.39 9.33 23.72
CA VAL A 286 5.47 9.99 24.48
C VAL A 286 6.66 9.05 24.61
N GLU A 287 7.86 9.61 24.56
CA GLU A 287 9.07 8.87 24.91
C GLU A 287 9.26 8.89 26.43
N GLY A 288 9.28 7.71 27.05
CA GLY A 288 9.52 7.51 28.48
C GLY A 288 10.82 6.76 28.74
N GLU A 289 11.12 6.49 30.03
CA GLU A 289 12.33 5.74 30.43
C GLU A 289 12.37 4.31 29.89
N GLN A 290 11.21 3.74 29.52
CA GLN A 290 11.09 2.39 28.96
C GLN A 290 10.79 2.40 27.44
N GLY A 291 11.01 3.54 26.78
CA GLY A 291 10.71 3.75 25.37
C GLY A 291 9.34 4.38 25.14
N LEU A 292 8.83 4.19 23.93
CA LEU A 292 7.57 4.77 23.45
C LEU A 292 6.37 4.27 24.26
N GLY A 293 5.50 5.18 24.67
CA GLY A 293 4.30 4.90 25.46
C GLY A 293 3.13 5.82 25.12
N ILE A 294 1.95 5.53 25.68
CA ILE A 294 0.75 6.35 25.51
C ILE A 294 0.74 7.45 26.58
N SER A 295 0.60 8.72 26.17
CA SER A 295 0.67 9.90 27.06
C SER A 295 -0.43 9.96 28.13
N GLY A 296 -1.53 9.23 27.95
CA GLY A 296 -2.71 9.26 28.80
C GLY A 296 -3.45 7.94 28.77
N THR A 297 -4.79 7.98 28.67
CA THR A 297 -5.65 6.78 28.61
C THR A 297 -6.41 6.66 27.29
N THR A 298 -6.11 7.55 26.35
CA THR A 298 -6.75 7.63 25.04
C THR A 298 -5.66 7.71 24.00
N VAL A 299 -5.84 6.97 22.93
CA VAL A 299 -4.99 6.99 21.75
C VAL A 299 -5.90 7.00 20.53
N ARG A 300 -5.60 7.86 19.57
CA ARG A 300 -6.28 7.89 18.28
C ARG A 300 -5.22 7.87 17.18
N GLY A 301 -5.55 7.23 16.09
CA GLY A 301 -4.66 7.08 14.95
C GLY A 301 -5.43 6.55 13.76
N GLN A 302 -4.72 6.32 12.67
CA GLN A 302 -5.25 5.75 11.45
C GLN A 302 -4.73 4.33 11.27
N ILE A 303 -5.61 3.43 10.83
CA ILE A 303 -5.21 2.11 10.36
C ILE A 303 -4.80 2.28 8.89
N SER A 304 -3.52 2.05 8.59
CA SER A 304 -2.94 2.09 7.26
C SER A 304 -2.56 0.68 6.79
N CYS A 305 -2.23 0.56 5.51
CA CYS A 305 -1.68 -0.65 4.93
C CYS A 305 -0.17 -0.43 4.75
N ASP A 306 0.64 -1.33 5.31
CA ASP A 306 2.03 -1.51 4.90
C ASP A 306 2.04 -2.78 4.05
N PRO A 307 2.13 -2.66 2.72
CA PRO A 307 2.06 -3.81 1.85
C PRO A 307 3.37 -4.63 1.86
N GLU A 308 4.47 -4.09 2.42
CA GLU A 308 5.75 -4.78 2.65
C GLU A 308 5.77 -5.56 3.99
N ALA A 309 4.74 -5.40 4.84
CA ALA A 309 4.68 -6.04 6.14
C ALA A 309 4.50 -7.58 6.04
N ALA A 310 5.57 -8.31 6.38
CA ALA A 310 5.59 -9.78 6.34
C ALA A 310 4.52 -10.49 7.20
N ASP A 311 3.96 -9.81 8.20
CA ASP A 311 2.91 -10.36 9.08
C ASP A 311 1.48 -10.12 8.57
N ARG A 312 1.32 -9.34 7.49
CA ARG A 312 0.03 -8.92 6.90
C ARG A 312 -0.90 -8.20 7.87
N LEU A 313 -0.35 -7.67 8.97
CA LEU A 313 -1.11 -6.82 9.87
C LEU A 313 -1.12 -5.38 9.32
N PRO A 314 -2.22 -4.65 9.48
CA PRO A 314 -2.22 -3.24 9.13
C PRO A 314 -1.28 -2.47 10.06
N VAL A 315 -0.72 -1.36 9.59
CA VAL A 315 0.11 -0.48 10.41
C VAL A 315 -0.75 0.58 11.08
N LEU A 316 -0.42 0.96 12.32
CA LEU A 316 -1.07 2.05 13.01
C LEU A 316 -0.28 3.32 12.80
N VAL A 317 -0.92 4.37 12.30
CA VAL A 317 -0.32 5.71 12.25
C VAL A 317 -0.86 6.52 13.42
N ILE A 318 0.00 6.84 14.39
CA ILE A 318 -0.35 7.60 15.60
C ILE A 318 0.64 8.77 15.72
N ASP A 319 0.12 9.98 15.90
CA ASP A 319 0.92 11.22 15.86
C ASP A 319 1.81 11.35 14.60
N GLY A 320 1.29 10.91 13.44
CA GLY A 320 2.04 10.93 12.18
C GLY A 320 3.22 9.96 12.11
N ARG A 321 3.34 9.04 13.08
CA ARG A 321 4.36 7.99 13.13
C ARG A 321 3.71 6.63 12.93
N GLU A 322 4.32 5.80 12.10
CA GLU A 322 3.99 4.39 11.98
C GLU A 322 4.40 3.63 13.23
N VAL A 323 3.48 2.81 13.72
CA VAL A 323 3.58 2.02 14.93
C VAL A 323 3.09 0.61 14.60
N SER A 324 3.99 -0.36 14.77
CA SER A 324 3.64 -1.77 14.62
C SER A 324 2.72 -2.26 15.76
N TRP A 325 2.01 -3.36 15.54
CA TRP A 325 1.19 -3.96 16.60
C TRP A 325 2.02 -4.49 17.78
N ASP A 326 3.27 -4.90 17.57
CA ASP A 326 4.17 -5.30 18.66
C ASP A 326 4.53 -4.09 19.51
N GLU A 327 4.92 -2.97 18.89
CA GLU A 327 5.18 -1.71 19.61
C GLU A 327 3.94 -1.24 20.36
N PHE A 328 2.78 -1.20 19.70
CA PHE A 328 1.53 -0.81 20.35
C PHE A 328 1.18 -1.74 21.52
N GLY A 329 1.37 -3.05 21.35
CA GLY A 329 1.19 -4.05 22.41
C GLY A 329 2.11 -3.82 23.61
N ARG A 330 3.37 -3.43 23.39
CA ARG A 330 4.30 -3.04 24.47
C ARG A 330 3.82 -1.79 25.22
N MET A 331 3.28 -0.81 24.51
CA MET A 331 2.69 0.38 25.16
C MET A 331 1.52 0.01 26.07
N LEU A 332 0.72 -1.00 25.70
CA LEU A 332 -0.41 -1.46 26.52
C LEU A 332 0.02 -2.16 27.81
N MET A 333 1.28 -2.59 27.95
CA MET A 333 1.77 -3.26 29.17
C MET A 333 1.68 -2.36 30.41
N THR A 334 1.65 -1.04 30.25
CA THR A 334 1.49 -0.10 31.38
C THR A 334 0.08 -0.07 31.96
N PHE A 335 -0.89 -0.72 31.30
CA PHE A 335 -2.32 -0.73 31.67
C PHE A 335 -2.78 -2.09 32.23
N GLU A 336 -1.89 -2.86 32.86
CA GLU A 336 -2.24 -4.17 33.43
C GLU A 336 -3.43 -4.10 34.39
N GLY A 337 -4.47 -4.88 34.11
CA GLY A 337 -5.72 -4.94 34.91
C GLY A 337 -6.79 -3.90 34.54
N TRP A 338 -6.55 -3.06 33.52
CA TRP A 338 -7.50 -2.06 33.04
C TRP A 338 -8.43 -2.66 31.98
N LYS A 339 -9.53 -1.96 31.67
CA LYS A 339 -10.46 -2.33 30.60
C LYS A 339 -10.22 -1.44 29.39
N MET A 340 -10.29 -2.01 28.20
CA MET A 340 -10.14 -1.27 26.94
C MET A 340 -11.45 -1.22 26.14
N HIS A 341 -11.59 -0.16 25.34
CA HIS A 341 -12.62 -0.02 24.31
C HIS A 341 -11.92 0.40 23.01
N LEU A 342 -12.29 -0.24 21.90
CA LEU A 342 -11.80 0.07 20.56
C LEU A 342 -12.99 0.44 19.70
N GLU A 343 -12.91 1.61 19.08
CA GLU A 343 -13.91 2.16 18.18
C GLU A 343 -13.25 2.34 16.81
N ILE A 344 -13.92 1.89 15.75
CA ILE A 344 -13.46 1.98 14.36
C ILE A 344 -14.49 2.80 13.60
N GLU A 345 -14.02 3.84 12.93
CA GLU A 345 -14.87 4.86 12.31
C GLU A 345 -14.46 5.10 10.86
N GLU A 346 -15.37 5.67 10.07
CA GLU A 346 -15.07 6.06 8.69
C GLU A 346 -14.02 7.18 8.69
N PRO A 347 -13.06 7.19 7.74
CA PRO A 347 -12.02 8.22 7.69
C PRO A 347 -12.54 9.65 7.64
N SER A 348 -13.77 9.88 7.16
CA SER A 348 -14.39 11.20 7.07
C SER A 348 -15.12 11.67 8.32
N ASP A 349 -15.34 10.80 9.30
CA ASP A 349 -16.11 11.13 10.49
C ASP A 349 -15.31 12.05 11.43
N GLU A 350 -16.02 12.96 12.11
CA GLU A 350 -15.43 13.88 13.09
C GLU A 350 -15.51 13.25 14.49
N VAL A 351 -14.35 13.00 15.11
CA VAL A 351 -14.24 12.32 16.43
C VAL A 351 -13.70 13.22 17.53
#